data_AF-A0A6C0AJ91-F1
#
_entry.id   AF-A0A6C0AJ91-F1
#
_cell.length_a   1.000
_cell.length_b   1.000
_cell.length_c   1.000
_cell.angle_alpha   90.00
_cell.angle_beta   90.00
_cell.angle_gamma   90.00
#
_symmetry.space_group_name_H-M   'P 1'
#
loop_
_entity.id
_entity.type
_entity.pdbx_description
1 polymer ?
#
loop_
_entity_poly.entity_id
_entity_poly.type
_entity_poly.pdbx_seq_one_letter_code
_entity_poly.pdbx_strand_id
1 'polypeptide(L)'
;MEAVITEWLREPPYTRPKKRLKPLIMLMVVVTGVSYTKTRRFVFTAMDDAMKGELGRIWMRDRCVRRTIRIYGANDQRTTGWHMKRGEMITGSEVSQVFTGGETRRSLILRKLEPPQPPAPGQYQAPLIWGTRFEPIAKAIYEEETGCKIVDVSCVQHPVYTFLGASPDGILFPTDPTDVRRRGRLVEFKCPFSRPASDGVPDAYNHQMQMQMECSGIDECEYAEFRFKQVFSSEWVRSTGTKGVFAVYSDETVEYKAQNADLNTWLRSLDQEADPQFIYWILVSTKKAFVPKDTTWLPTHLPALQATWDEVLVHRAAGTKPEPPVKTTVTLSI
;
A
#
# COMPACT_ATOMS: atom_id res chain seq x y z
N MET A 1 6.79 20.73 30.25
CA MET A 1 5.33 20.48 30.11
C MET A 1 5.04 19.70 28.85
N GLU A 2 5.61 20.06 27.69
CA GLU A 2 5.46 19.29 26.44
C GLU A 2 5.77 17.79 26.60
N ALA A 3 6.91 17.42 27.21
CA ALA A 3 7.24 16.01 27.46
C ALA A 3 6.17 15.27 28.30
N VAL A 4 5.60 15.95 29.30
CA VAL A 4 4.50 15.40 30.12
C VAL A 4 3.26 15.20 29.28
N ILE A 5 2.92 16.16 28.41
CA ILE A 5 1.76 16.06 27.51
C ILE A 5 1.97 14.96 26.48
N THR A 6 3.17 14.86 25.91
CA THR A 6 3.54 13.79 24.98
C THR A 6 3.35 12.44 25.62
N GLU A 7 3.86 12.23 26.83
CA GLU A 7 3.69 10.97 27.55
C GLU A 7 2.21 10.72 27.90
N TRP A 8 1.49 11.74 28.36
CA TRP A 8 0.06 11.66 28.72
C TRP A 8 -0.85 11.29 27.53
N LEU A 9 -0.47 11.71 26.33
CA LEU A 9 -1.21 11.52 25.08
C LEU A 9 -0.57 10.48 24.16
N ARG A 10 0.46 9.75 24.63
CA ARG A 10 1.25 8.81 23.84
C ARG A 10 0.47 7.59 23.40
N GLU A 11 -0.43 7.12 24.25
CA GLU A 11 -1.18 5.90 24.01
C GLU A 11 -2.51 6.17 23.31
N PRO A 12 -2.99 5.25 22.45
CA PRO A 12 -4.31 5.33 21.86
C PRO A 12 -5.42 5.21 22.94
N PRO A 13 -6.66 5.66 22.67
CA PRO A 13 -7.14 6.22 21.40
C PRO A 13 -6.76 7.70 21.24
N TYR A 14 -6.27 8.05 20.05
CA TYR A 14 -5.87 9.40 19.65
C TYR A 14 -7.06 10.27 19.26
N THR A 15 -7.97 10.46 20.21
CA THR A 15 -9.19 11.25 20.02
C THR A 15 -9.40 12.22 21.17
N ARG A 16 -10.02 13.37 20.87
CA ARG A 16 -10.46 14.38 21.85
C ARG A 16 -9.32 14.77 22.83
N PRO A 17 -8.18 15.31 22.35
CA PRO A 17 -6.98 15.53 23.19
C PRO A 17 -7.28 16.45 24.38
N LYS A 18 -8.03 17.54 24.14
CA LYS A 18 -8.50 18.45 25.19
C LYS A 18 -9.32 17.78 26.29
N LYS A 19 -10.10 16.73 25.96
CA LYS A 19 -10.86 15.95 26.96
C LYS A 19 -9.91 15.07 27.78
N ARG A 20 -8.92 14.44 27.13
CA ARG A 20 -7.90 13.59 27.79
C ARG A 20 -6.97 14.34 28.73
N LEU A 21 -6.76 15.64 28.49
CA LEU A 21 -5.96 16.50 29.36
C LEU A 21 -6.72 17.06 30.57
N LYS A 22 -8.05 16.89 30.66
CA LYS A 22 -8.83 17.39 31.81
C LYS A 22 -8.32 16.86 33.16
N PRO A 23 -8.02 15.55 33.33
CA PRO A 23 -7.51 15.06 34.61
C PRO A 23 -6.13 15.62 34.95
N LEU A 24 -5.23 15.77 33.96
CA LEU A 24 -3.93 16.44 34.16
C LEU A 24 -4.10 17.88 34.64
N ILE A 25 -5.02 18.63 34.02
CA ILE A 25 -5.33 20.01 34.42
C ILE A 25 -5.85 20.05 35.86
N MET A 26 -6.77 19.14 36.23
CA MET A 26 -7.29 19.08 37.60
C MET A 26 -6.20 18.74 38.62
N LEU A 27 -5.34 17.76 38.31
CA LEU A 27 -4.20 17.39 39.17
C LEU A 27 -3.26 18.59 39.37
N MET A 28 -2.92 19.30 38.31
CA MET A 28 -2.06 20.49 38.39
C MET A 28 -2.69 21.61 39.21
N VAL A 29 -4.00 21.83 39.10
CA VAL A 29 -4.71 22.82 39.95
C VAL A 29 -4.56 22.46 41.42
N VAL A 30 -4.75 21.19 41.78
CA VAL A 30 -4.61 20.71 43.17
C VAL A 30 -3.17 20.87 43.68
N VAL A 31 -2.18 20.48 42.88
CA VAL A 31 -0.77 20.48 43.31
C VAL A 31 -0.16 21.90 43.36
N THR A 32 -0.59 22.80 42.48
CA THR A 32 0.04 24.13 42.34
C THR A 32 -0.75 25.26 43.01
N GLY A 33 -2.03 25.04 43.32
CA GLY A 33 -2.95 26.10 43.78
C GLY A 33 -3.32 27.13 42.70
N VAL A 34 -2.85 26.97 41.46
CA VAL A 34 -3.16 27.87 40.34
C VAL A 34 -4.59 27.63 39.86
N SER A 35 -5.32 28.71 39.52
CA SER A 35 -6.71 28.61 39.06
C SER A 35 -6.86 27.74 37.80
N TYR A 36 -7.99 27.02 37.72
CA TYR A 36 -8.30 26.14 36.59
C TYR A 36 -8.15 26.82 35.23
N THR A 37 -8.63 28.06 35.10
CA THR A 37 -8.56 28.81 33.84
C THR A 37 -7.12 29.05 33.39
N LYS A 38 -6.22 29.41 34.32
CA LYS A 38 -4.81 29.68 34.02
C LYS A 38 -4.07 28.37 33.68
N THR A 39 -4.29 27.31 34.47
CA THR A 39 -3.73 25.97 34.21
C THR A 39 -4.19 25.40 32.87
N ARG A 40 -5.50 25.51 32.55
CA ARG A 40 -6.06 25.06 31.27
C ARG A 40 -5.39 25.75 30.09
N ARG A 41 -5.23 27.07 30.15
CA ARG A 41 -4.57 27.84 29.08
C ARG A 41 -3.13 27.37 28.88
N PHE A 42 -2.38 27.23 29.97
CA PHE A 42 -0.99 26.75 29.94
C PHE A 42 -0.86 25.34 29.34
N VAL A 43 -1.67 24.38 29.81
CA VAL A 43 -1.65 23.00 29.32
C VAL A 43 -2.05 22.92 27.85
N PHE A 44 -3.05 23.69 27.41
CA PHE A 44 -3.46 23.69 26.00
C PHE A 44 -2.43 24.34 25.08
N THR A 45 -1.75 25.41 25.49
CA THR A 45 -0.62 25.96 24.72
C THR A 45 0.48 24.92 24.57
N ALA A 46 0.90 24.26 25.66
CA ALA A 46 1.92 23.23 25.59
C ALA A 46 1.47 21.98 24.78
N MET A 47 0.16 21.69 24.73
CA MET A 47 -0.39 20.66 23.86
C MET A 47 -0.30 21.09 22.40
N ASP A 48 -0.65 22.32 22.06
CA ASP A 48 -0.56 22.84 20.70
C ASP A 48 0.90 22.81 20.21
N ASP A 49 1.87 23.07 21.09
CA ASP A 49 3.30 22.93 20.78
C ASP A 49 3.74 21.48 20.60
N ALA A 50 3.36 20.57 21.50
CA ALA A 50 3.64 19.14 21.35
C ALA A 50 3.04 18.54 20.07
N MET A 51 1.86 19.00 19.67
CA MET A 51 1.16 18.59 18.44
C MET A 51 1.83 19.09 17.14
N LYS A 52 2.84 19.98 17.21
CA LYS A 52 3.66 20.32 16.03
C LYS A 52 4.74 19.27 15.75
N GLY A 53 5.07 18.45 16.74
CA GLY A 53 6.11 17.42 16.65
C GLY A 53 5.56 16.01 16.40
N GLU A 54 6.29 15.02 16.91
CA GLU A 54 6.00 13.59 16.77
C GLU A 54 4.59 13.21 17.24
N LEU A 55 4.14 13.80 18.36
CA LEU A 55 2.81 13.53 18.91
C LEU A 55 1.72 13.89 17.88
N GLY A 56 1.84 15.06 17.26
CA GLY A 56 0.91 15.48 16.21
C GLY A 56 0.90 14.54 15.02
N ARG A 57 2.08 14.10 14.57
CA ARG A 57 2.22 13.12 13.47
C ARG A 57 1.48 11.82 13.77
N ILE A 58 1.72 11.22 14.93
CA ILE A 58 1.06 9.98 15.36
C ILE A 58 -0.47 10.16 15.42
N TRP A 59 -0.93 11.28 15.99
CA TRP A 59 -2.35 11.59 16.11
C TRP A 59 -3.03 11.79 14.76
N MET A 60 -2.38 12.52 13.84
CA MET A 60 -2.88 12.74 12.49
C MET A 60 -2.91 11.44 11.69
N ARG A 61 -1.84 10.63 11.78
CA ARG A 61 -1.78 9.30 11.17
C ARG A 61 -2.91 8.41 11.64
N ASP A 62 -3.15 8.28 12.94
CA ASP A 62 -4.26 7.44 13.44
C ASP A 62 -5.62 7.92 12.95
N ARG A 63 -5.83 9.24 12.84
CA ARG A 63 -7.06 9.78 12.26
C ARG A 63 -7.23 9.38 10.79
N CYS A 64 -6.15 9.48 9.99
CA CYS A 64 -6.14 9.07 8.58
C CYS A 64 -6.34 7.55 8.44
N VAL A 65 -5.71 6.75 9.28
CA VAL A 65 -5.87 5.29 9.34
C VAL A 65 -7.31 4.91 9.65
N ARG A 66 -7.91 5.45 10.71
CA ARG A 66 -9.32 5.19 11.05
C ARG A 66 -10.26 5.60 9.93
N ARG A 67 -10.03 6.75 9.29
CA ARG A 67 -10.80 7.18 8.12
C ARG A 67 -10.67 6.16 6.99
N THR A 68 -9.45 5.75 6.68
CA THR A 68 -9.14 4.84 5.57
C THR A 68 -9.80 3.48 5.80
N ILE A 69 -9.59 2.87 6.97
CA ILE A 69 -10.21 1.57 7.31
C ILE A 69 -11.74 1.67 7.35
N ARG A 70 -12.30 2.75 7.91
CA ARG A 70 -13.77 2.90 7.97
C ARG A 70 -14.42 3.01 6.60
N ILE A 71 -13.77 3.66 5.63
CA ILE A 71 -14.34 3.94 4.30
C ILE A 71 -13.96 2.84 3.30
N TYR A 72 -12.74 2.30 3.41
CA TYR A 72 -12.12 1.45 2.41
C TYR A 72 -11.66 0.09 2.94
N GLY A 73 -11.79 -0.17 4.25
CA GLY A 73 -11.47 -1.46 4.85
C GLY A 73 -12.50 -2.51 4.45
N ALA A 74 -12.00 -3.69 4.09
CA ALA A 74 -12.78 -4.91 3.83
C ALA A 74 -14.01 -4.80 2.89
N ASN A 75 -14.07 -3.78 2.03
CA ASN A 75 -15.01 -3.74 0.92
C ASN A 75 -14.22 -3.98 -0.38
N ASP A 76 -14.45 -5.13 -1.00
CA ASP A 76 -14.43 -5.27 -2.45
C ASP A 76 -13.07 -5.23 -3.19
N GLN A 77 -11.93 -5.54 -2.57
CA GLN A 77 -10.70 -5.69 -3.35
C GLN A 77 -10.90 -6.80 -4.41
N ARG A 78 -10.76 -6.44 -5.69
CA ARG A 78 -10.96 -7.31 -6.87
C ARG A 78 -12.43 -7.65 -7.21
N THR A 79 -13.43 -6.93 -6.70
CA THR A 79 -14.82 -7.06 -7.20
C THR A 79 -15.06 -6.23 -8.46
N THR A 80 -16.14 -6.53 -9.18
CA THR A 80 -16.58 -5.72 -10.33
C THR A 80 -16.76 -4.24 -9.96
N GLY A 81 -17.29 -3.94 -8.76
CA GLY A 81 -17.42 -2.57 -8.25
C GLY A 81 -16.07 -1.85 -8.07
N TRP A 82 -15.05 -2.58 -7.63
CA TRP A 82 -13.68 -2.07 -7.52
C TRP A 82 -13.03 -1.81 -8.88
N HIS A 83 -13.22 -2.70 -9.85
CA HIS A 83 -12.71 -2.51 -11.21
C HIS A 83 -13.35 -1.30 -11.91
N MET A 84 -14.66 -1.13 -11.77
CA MET A 84 -15.38 0.04 -12.31
C MET A 84 -14.86 1.34 -11.72
N LYS A 85 -14.72 1.42 -10.39
CA LYS A 85 -14.20 2.61 -9.71
C LYS A 85 -12.78 2.96 -10.18
N ARG A 86 -11.91 1.97 -10.38
CA ARG A 86 -10.55 2.17 -10.90
C ARG A 86 -10.49 2.64 -12.36
N GLY A 87 -11.50 2.32 -13.16
CA GLY A 87 -11.65 2.86 -14.51
C GLY A 87 -11.87 4.37 -14.50
N GLU A 88 -12.45 4.91 -13.43
CA GLU A 88 -12.78 6.34 -13.28
C GLU A 88 -11.67 7.17 -12.61
N MET A 89 -10.45 6.62 -12.49
CA MET A 89 -9.33 7.33 -11.88
C MET A 89 -7.97 6.90 -12.46
N ILE A 90 -6.96 7.74 -12.28
CA ILE A 90 -5.55 7.37 -12.40
C ILE A 90 -5.13 6.74 -11.05
N THR A 91 -4.66 5.50 -11.09
CA THR A 91 -4.30 4.75 -9.89
C THR A 91 -2.81 4.85 -9.56
N GLY A 92 -2.41 4.62 -8.31
CA GLY A 92 -1.01 4.67 -7.88
C GLY A 92 -0.04 3.83 -8.72
N SER A 93 -0.44 2.69 -9.27
CA SER A 93 0.43 1.89 -10.15
C SER A 93 0.57 2.44 -11.57
N GLU A 94 -0.19 3.48 -11.92
CA GLU A 94 -0.27 4.08 -13.25
C GLU A 94 0.34 5.49 -13.32
N VAL A 95 0.59 6.15 -12.18
CA VAL A 95 1.08 7.54 -12.17
C VAL A 95 2.42 7.69 -12.88
N SER A 96 3.32 6.70 -12.77
CA SER A 96 4.60 6.72 -13.46
C SER A 96 4.44 6.73 -14.98
N GLN A 97 3.39 6.10 -15.51
CA GLN A 97 3.09 6.08 -16.94
C GLN A 97 2.71 7.47 -17.46
N VAL A 98 2.06 8.29 -16.62
CA VAL A 98 1.77 9.69 -16.93
C VAL A 98 3.08 10.47 -17.08
N PHE A 99 4.02 10.25 -16.16
CA PHE A 99 5.29 10.99 -16.11
C PHE A 99 6.28 10.54 -17.19
N THR A 100 6.27 9.26 -17.56
CA THR A 100 7.06 8.75 -18.71
C THR A 100 6.67 9.42 -20.03
N GLY A 101 5.38 9.76 -20.21
CA GLY A 101 4.89 10.39 -21.43
C GLY A 101 4.85 9.44 -22.64
N GLY A 102 4.78 10.03 -23.84
CA GLY A 102 4.82 9.30 -25.12
C GLY A 102 3.79 8.17 -25.24
N GLU A 103 4.21 7.04 -25.79
CA GLU A 103 3.34 5.87 -26.00
C GLU A 103 2.87 5.24 -24.67
N THR A 104 3.68 5.33 -23.61
CA THR A 104 3.31 4.80 -22.29
C THR A 104 2.10 5.54 -21.71
N ARG A 105 2.11 6.87 -21.78
CA ARG A 105 0.96 7.70 -21.40
C ARG A 105 -0.24 7.45 -22.33
N ARG A 106 -0.02 7.33 -23.63
CA ARG A 106 -1.08 7.03 -24.60
C ARG A 106 -1.77 5.69 -24.30
N SER A 107 -0.99 4.66 -24.01
CA SER A 107 -1.48 3.33 -23.63
C SER A 107 -2.30 3.38 -22.33
N LEU A 108 -1.87 4.18 -21.34
CA LEU A 108 -2.69 4.47 -20.16
C LEU A 108 -4.04 5.09 -20.55
N ILE A 109 -4.05 6.13 -21.38
CA ILE A 109 -5.29 6.80 -21.81
C ILE A 109 -6.23 5.79 -22.49
N LEU A 110 -5.73 5.01 -23.46
CA LEU A 110 -6.51 3.99 -24.15
C LEU A 110 -7.15 2.99 -23.17
N ARG A 111 -6.39 2.50 -22.18
CA ARG A 111 -6.94 1.60 -21.13
C ARG A 111 -8.01 2.26 -20.28
N LYS A 112 -8.04 3.58 -20.15
CA LYS A 112 -9.10 4.33 -19.45
C LYS A 112 -10.32 4.62 -20.34
N LEU A 113 -10.21 4.50 -21.65
CA LEU A 113 -11.35 4.64 -22.57
C LEU A 113 -12.14 3.33 -22.71
N GLU A 114 -11.49 2.19 -22.54
CA GLU A 114 -12.10 0.88 -22.70
C GLU A 114 -12.72 0.39 -21.38
N PRO A 115 -13.92 -0.22 -21.40
CA PRO A 115 -14.47 -0.85 -20.21
C PRO A 115 -13.55 -1.98 -19.73
N PRO A 116 -13.46 -2.25 -18.41
CA PRO A 116 -12.63 -3.32 -17.88
C PRO A 116 -12.96 -4.65 -18.57
N GLN A 117 -12.06 -5.14 -19.42
CA GLN A 117 -12.20 -6.46 -20.02
C GLN A 117 -11.67 -7.50 -19.03
N PRO A 118 -12.38 -8.60 -18.77
CA PRO A 118 -11.74 -9.75 -18.13
C PRO A 118 -10.55 -10.17 -18.99
N PRO A 119 -9.44 -10.64 -18.38
CA PRO A 119 -8.32 -11.14 -19.15
C PRO A 119 -8.82 -12.19 -20.15
N ALA A 120 -8.47 -12.03 -21.43
CA ALA A 120 -8.81 -13.02 -22.44
C ALA A 120 -8.24 -14.39 -22.01
N PRO A 121 -8.97 -15.51 -22.17
CA PRO A 121 -8.47 -16.83 -21.82
C PRO A 121 -7.11 -17.08 -22.49
N GLY A 122 -6.06 -17.29 -21.70
CA GLY A 122 -4.70 -17.51 -22.19
C GLY A 122 -3.80 -16.27 -22.31
N GLN A 123 -4.30 -15.05 -22.08
CA GLN A 123 -3.48 -13.83 -21.92
C GLN A 123 -3.12 -13.55 -20.45
N TYR A 124 -2.85 -14.61 -19.70
CA TYR A 124 -2.36 -14.47 -18.34
C TYR A 124 -0.91 -14.00 -18.38
N GLN A 125 -0.68 -12.74 -18.00
CA GLN A 125 0.67 -12.24 -17.85
C GLN A 125 1.29 -12.95 -16.64
N ALA A 126 2.16 -13.94 -16.89
CA ALA A 126 2.84 -14.72 -15.86
C ALA A 126 3.37 -13.89 -14.67
N PRO A 127 3.92 -12.66 -14.86
CA PRO A 127 4.32 -11.80 -13.75
C PRO A 127 3.19 -11.32 -12.83
N LEU A 128 1.99 -11.05 -13.36
CA LEU A 128 0.83 -10.62 -12.56
C LEU A 128 0.28 -11.77 -11.72
N ILE A 129 0.18 -12.96 -12.31
CA ILE A 129 -0.18 -14.18 -11.58
C ILE A 129 0.83 -14.46 -10.49
N TRP A 130 2.13 -14.41 -10.83
CA TRP A 130 3.20 -14.61 -9.88
C TRP A 130 3.09 -13.66 -8.68
N GLY A 131 2.99 -12.36 -8.95
CA GLY A 131 2.81 -11.35 -7.90
C GLY A 131 1.60 -11.65 -7.01
N THR A 132 0.46 -11.95 -7.63
CA THR A 132 -0.79 -12.24 -6.92
C THR A 132 -0.71 -13.47 -6.03
N ARG A 133 -0.05 -14.54 -6.49
CA ARG A 133 0.10 -15.79 -5.73
C ARG A 133 1.13 -15.66 -4.61
N PHE A 134 2.18 -14.87 -4.78
CA PHE A 134 3.22 -14.71 -3.77
C PHE A 134 2.96 -13.60 -2.75
N GLU A 135 2.05 -12.65 -3.03
CA GLU A 135 1.71 -11.57 -2.10
C GLU A 135 1.24 -12.09 -0.72
N PRO A 136 0.34 -13.07 -0.59
CA PRO A 136 -0.07 -13.59 0.73
C PRO A 136 1.10 -14.21 1.51
N ILE A 137 2.04 -14.86 0.81
CA ILE A 137 3.23 -15.47 1.39
C ILE A 137 4.19 -14.37 1.88
N ALA A 138 4.43 -13.35 1.06
CA ALA A 138 5.25 -12.20 1.42
C ALA A 138 4.68 -11.46 2.65
N LYS A 139 3.36 -11.25 2.70
CA LYS A 139 2.65 -10.69 3.85
C LYS A 139 2.88 -11.52 5.10
N ALA A 140 2.66 -12.84 5.03
CA ALA A 140 2.83 -13.74 6.18
C ALA A 140 4.27 -13.73 6.74
N ILE A 141 5.28 -13.80 5.86
CA ILE A 141 6.69 -13.71 6.28
C ILE A 141 6.98 -12.35 6.91
N TYR A 142 6.47 -11.27 6.31
CA TYR A 142 6.66 -9.93 6.86
C TYR A 142 5.98 -9.76 8.23
N GLU A 143 4.76 -10.25 8.42
CA GLU A 143 4.07 -10.22 9.72
C GLU A 143 4.87 -10.92 10.82
N GLU A 144 5.41 -12.10 10.52
CA GLU A 144 6.24 -12.89 11.43
C GLU A 144 7.55 -12.17 11.78
N GLU A 145 8.27 -11.68 10.76
CA GLU A 145 9.56 -11.00 10.94
C GLU A 145 9.44 -9.66 11.69
N THR A 146 8.30 -8.98 11.56
CA THR A 146 8.13 -7.62 12.11
C THR A 146 7.23 -7.55 13.34
N GLY A 147 6.60 -8.66 13.73
CA GLY A 147 5.60 -8.65 14.79
C GLY A 147 4.45 -7.68 14.48
N CYS A 148 3.99 -7.65 13.24
CA CYS A 148 2.91 -6.74 12.81
C CYS A 148 1.74 -7.53 12.24
N LYS A 149 0.55 -6.97 12.39
CA LYS A 149 -0.64 -7.36 11.64
C LYS A 149 -0.90 -6.37 10.52
N ILE A 150 -1.24 -6.90 9.36
CA ILE A 150 -1.51 -6.13 8.16
C ILE A 150 -3.02 -6.11 7.97
N VAL A 151 -3.58 -4.91 7.87
CA VAL A 151 -5.00 -4.73 7.53
C VAL A 151 -5.08 -4.30 6.07
N ASP A 152 -5.69 -5.14 5.25
CA ASP A 152 -5.92 -4.85 3.83
C ASP A 152 -6.90 -3.69 3.64
N VAL A 153 -6.64 -2.88 2.61
CA VAL A 153 -7.48 -1.75 2.21
C VAL A 153 -7.76 -1.79 0.72
N SER A 154 -8.96 -1.41 0.33
CA SER A 154 -9.37 -1.35 -1.07
C SER A 154 -8.81 -0.10 -1.80
N CYS A 155 -9.37 0.25 -2.97
CA CYS A 155 -8.96 1.44 -3.69
C CYS A 155 -9.40 2.72 -2.95
N VAL A 156 -8.44 3.37 -2.30
CA VAL A 156 -8.57 4.65 -1.60
C VAL A 156 -8.59 5.78 -2.62
N GLN A 157 -9.74 6.45 -2.76
CA GLN A 157 -9.86 7.64 -3.58
C GLN A 157 -9.32 8.87 -2.84
N HIS A 158 -8.62 9.74 -3.55
CA HIS A 158 -8.09 10.96 -3.00
C HIS A 158 -9.23 11.90 -2.53
N PRO A 159 -9.14 12.54 -1.34
CA PRO A 159 -10.24 13.31 -0.75
C PRO A 159 -10.67 14.56 -1.52
N VAL A 160 -9.75 15.16 -2.28
CA VAL A 160 -9.99 16.41 -3.06
C VAL A 160 -10.11 16.11 -4.55
N TYR A 161 -9.08 15.52 -5.14
CA TYR A 161 -9.02 15.14 -6.56
C TYR A 161 -9.63 13.75 -6.81
N THR A 162 -10.92 13.68 -7.11
CA THR A 162 -11.66 12.40 -7.25
C THR A 162 -11.16 11.50 -8.39
N PHE A 163 -10.46 12.05 -9.37
CA PHE A 163 -9.82 11.30 -10.45
C PHE A 163 -8.50 10.61 -10.06
N LEU A 164 -8.08 10.74 -8.80
CA LEU A 164 -6.90 10.08 -8.26
C LEU A 164 -7.30 9.02 -7.25
N GLY A 165 -6.63 7.88 -7.29
CA GLY A 165 -6.78 6.84 -6.26
C GLY A 165 -5.57 5.94 -6.15
N ALA A 166 -5.56 5.12 -5.10
CA ALA A 166 -4.49 4.17 -4.87
C ALA A 166 -4.97 2.96 -4.07
N SER A 167 -4.29 1.84 -4.25
CA SER A 167 -4.53 0.61 -3.48
C SER A 167 -3.22 0.27 -2.78
N PRO A 168 -3.03 0.72 -1.52
CA PRO A 168 -1.96 0.19 -0.68
C PRO A 168 -2.18 -1.29 -0.41
N ASP A 169 -1.12 -2.08 -0.30
CA ASP A 169 -1.26 -3.51 0.00
C ASP A 169 -1.68 -3.77 1.45
N GLY A 170 -1.48 -2.80 2.35
CA GLY A 170 -2.08 -2.82 3.67
C GLY A 170 -1.63 -1.69 4.59
N ILE A 171 -2.16 -1.71 5.81
CA ILE A 171 -1.80 -0.82 6.91
C ILE A 171 -1.23 -1.66 8.06
N LEU A 172 -0.09 -1.25 8.60
CA LEU A 172 0.63 -1.96 9.65
C LEU A 172 0.08 -1.68 11.05
N PHE A 173 -0.12 -2.73 11.84
CA PHE A 173 -0.50 -2.70 13.25
C PHE A 173 0.43 -3.62 14.05
N PRO A 174 1.48 -3.07 14.68
CA PRO A 174 2.37 -3.84 15.55
C PRO A 174 1.61 -4.58 16.64
N THR A 175 2.03 -5.81 16.93
CA THR A 175 1.50 -6.64 18.02
C THR A 175 2.07 -6.21 19.36
N ASP A 176 3.30 -5.71 19.37
CA ASP A 176 3.88 -5.03 20.52
C ASP A 176 3.30 -3.61 20.64
N PRO A 177 2.56 -3.28 21.72
CA PRO A 177 1.96 -1.96 21.92
C PRO A 177 2.99 -0.84 22.07
N THR A 178 4.27 -1.16 22.31
CA THR A 178 5.34 -0.18 22.45
C THR A 178 5.88 0.33 21.11
N ASP A 179 5.66 -0.38 20.00
CA ASP A 179 5.99 0.07 18.64
C ASP A 179 4.91 1.02 18.10
N VAL A 180 4.78 2.18 18.75
CA VAL A 180 3.83 3.21 18.37
C VAL A 180 4.18 3.83 17.00
N ARG A 181 5.45 3.76 16.57
CA ARG A 181 5.92 4.42 15.35
C ARG A 181 5.52 3.69 14.09
N ARG A 182 5.60 2.36 14.06
CA ARG A 182 5.21 1.58 12.89
C ARG A 182 3.69 1.49 12.72
N ARG A 183 2.94 1.67 13.82
CA ARG A 183 1.47 1.67 13.79
C ARG A 183 0.91 2.70 12.81
N GLY A 184 0.09 2.22 11.88
CA GLY A 184 -0.62 3.05 10.92
C GLY A 184 0.17 3.41 9.67
N ARG A 185 1.39 2.90 9.50
CA ARG A 185 2.14 3.02 8.23
C ARG A 185 1.46 2.20 7.13
N LEU A 186 1.58 2.68 5.90
CA LEU A 186 1.27 1.86 4.73
C LEU A 186 2.38 0.82 4.51
N VAL A 187 2.06 -0.23 3.77
CA VAL A 187 3.04 -1.17 3.23
C VAL A 187 2.72 -1.48 1.75
N GLU A 188 3.77 -1.60 0.94
CA GLU A 188 3.73 -1.99 -0.47
C GLU A 188 4.64 -3.20 -0.69
N PHE A 189 4.05 -4.32 -1.06
CA PHE A 189 4.71 -5.58 -1.36
C PHE A 189 5.02 -5.71 -2.84
N LYS A 190 6.23 -6.16 -3.17
CA LYS A 190 6.61 -6.52 -4.54
C LYS A 190 7.22 -7.91 -4.59
N CYS A 191 6.65 -8.78 -5.43
CA CYS A 191 7.20 -10.09 -5.73
C CYS A 191 7.61 -10.14 -7.22
N PRO A 192 8.78 -9.59 -7.60
CA PRO A 192 9.18 -9.54 -9.00
C PRO A 192 9.44 -10.95 -9.54
N PHE A 193 8.87 -11.25 -10.71
CA PHE A 193 9.10 -12.52 -11.40
C PHE A 193 10.50 -12.59 -12.02
N SER A 194 10.86 -11.58 -12.83
CA SER A 194 12.11 -11.58 -13.62
C SER A 194 12.91 -10.28 -13.54
N ARG A 195 12.36 -9.20 -12.95
CA ARG A 195 13.06 -7.91 -12.84
C ARG A 195 14.36 -8.11 -12.07
N PRO A 196 15.52 -7.69 -12.58
CA PRO A 196 16.79 -7.77 -11.84
C PRO A 196 16.72 -7.05 -10.50
N ALA A 197 17.57 -7.46 -9.56
CA ALA A 197 17.78 -6.69 -8.35
C ALA A 197 18.41 -5.34 -8.72
N SER A 198 17.90 -4.27 -8.13
CA SER A 198 18.39 -2.91 -8.32
C SER A 198 18.62 -2.28 -6.96
N ASP A 199 19.59 -1.39 -6.81
CA ASP A 199 19.77 -0.65 -5.56
C ASP A 199 18.61 0.32 -5.31
N GLY A 200 18.25 0.49 -4.04
CA GLY A 200 17.13 1.33 -3.63
C GLY A 200 15.76 0.82 -4.09
N VAL A 201 14.76 1.72 -3.95
CA VAL A 201 13.40 1.50 -4.43
C VAL A 201 13.30 2.03 -5.87
N PRO A 202 12.81 1.22 -6.83
CA PRO A 202 12.54 1.69 -8.18
C PRO A 202 11.64 2.94 -8.20
N ASP A 203 11.99 3.92 -9.02
CA ASP A 203 11.34 5.23 -9.06
C ASP A 203 9.81 5.16 -9.28
N ALA A 204 9.37 4.28 -10.20
CA ALA A 204 7.95 4.03 -10.41
C ALA A 204 7.20 3.59 -9.14
N TYR A 205 7.86 2.83 -8.25
CA TYR A 205 7.28 2.42 -6.96
C TYR A 205 7.33 3.53 -5.91
N ASN A 206 8.32 4.44 -5.97
CA ASN A 206 8.28 5.67 -5.17
C ASN A 206 7.06 6.51 -5.54
N HIS A 207 6.82 6.78 -6.83
CA HIS A 207 5.63 7.49 -7.27
C HIS A 207 4.33 6.78 -6.86
N GLN A 208 4.29 5.45 -6.94
CA GLN A 208 3.15 4.67 -6.47
C GLN A 208 2.87 4.88 -4.97
N MET A 209 3.90 4.79 -4.13
CA MET A 209 3.76 4.98 -2.68
C MET A 209 3.43 6.43 -2.31
N GLN A 210 3.98 7.42 -3.02
CA GLN A 210 3.59 8.82 -2.82
C GLN A 210 2.10 9.02 -3.12
N MET A 211 1.57 8.47 -4.22
CA MET A 211 0.14 8.54 -4.51
C MET A 211 -0.71 7.85 -3.43
N GLN A 212 -0.26 6.72 -2.87
CA GLN A 212 -0.94 6.04 -1.77
C GLN A 212 -1.01 6.91 -0.49
N MET A 213 0.09 7.59 -0.16
CA MET A 213 0.17 8.53 0.97
C MET A 213 -0.68 9.79 0.74
N GLU A 214 -0.79 10.26 -0.49
CA GLU A 214 -1.71 11.37 -0.83
C GLU A 214 -3.18 10.97 -0.71
N CYS A 215 -3.56 9.80 -1.22
CA CYS A 215 -4.95 9.36 -1.20
C CYS A 215 -5.46 9.06 0.22
N SER A 216 -4.62 8.38 1.03
CA SER A 216 -4.97 8.00 2.40
C SER A 216 -4.78 9.14 3.41
N GLY A 217 -3.87 10.08 3.13
CA GLY A 217 -3.39 11.07 4.09
C GLY A 217 -2.44 10.49 5.15
N ILE A 218 -2.03 9.22 5.00
CA ILE A 218 -0.98 8.61 5.82
C ILE A 218 0.38 9.10 5.30
N ASP A 219 1.31 9.35 6.20
CA ASP A 219 2.55 10.10 5.98
C ASP A 219 3.79 9.21 5.75
N GLU A 220 3.64 7.90 5.84
CA GLU A 220 4.74 6.94 5.74
C GLU A 220 4.29 5.62 5.07
N CYS A 221 5.15 5.06 4.23
CA CYS A 221 4.96 3.76 3.59
C CYS A 221 6.23 2.90 3.70
N GLU A 222 6.07 1.63 4.02
CA GLU A 222 7.15 0.63 3.99
C GLU A 222 7.12 -0.12 2.65
N TYR A 223 8.24 -0.10 1.93
CA TYR A 223 8.46 -0.93 0.75
C TYR A 223 9.00 -2.29 1.18
N ALA A 224 8.41 -3.39 0.70
CA ALA A 224 8.87 -4.74 1.00
C ALA A 224 8.90 -5.61 -0.27
N GLU A 225 10.09 -5.87 -0.78
CA GLU A 225 10.32 -6.72 -1.94
C GLU A 225 10.78 -8.12 -1.52
N PHE A 226 10.07 -9.14 -1.98
CA PHE A 226 10.37 -10.55 -1.72
C PHE A 226 10.65 -11.27 -3.03
N ARG A 227 11.85 -11.83 -3.16
CA ARG A 227 12.27 -12.57 -4.35
C ARG A 227 12.17 -14.06 -4.09
N PHE A 228 11.16 -14.67 -4.68
CA PHE A 228 10.99 -16.12 -4.65
C PHE A 228 11.60 -16.76 -5.88
N LYS A 229 12.05 -18.00 -5.74
CA LYS A 229 12.46 -18.86 -6.85
C LYS A 229 11.62 -20.13 -6.80
N GLN A 230 10.95 -20.45 -7.90
CA GLN A 230 10.32 -21.74 -8.09
C GLN A 230 11.42 -22.79 -8.33
N VAL A 231 11.32 -23.90 -7.62
CA VAL A 231 12.32 -24.98 -7.65
C VAL A 231 11.64 -26.33 -7.83
N PHE A 232 12.38 -27.35 -8.23
CA PHE A 232 11.87 -28.72 -8.23
C PHE A 232 11.78 -29.26 -6.80
N SER A 233 10.94 -30.29 -6.58
CA SER A 233 10.75 -30.90 -5.27
C SER A 233 12.06 -31.41 -4.65
N SER A 234 12.97 -31.97 -5.45
CA SER A 234 14.28 -32.43 -4.99
C SER A 234 15.18 -31.30 -4.46
N GLU A 235 15.20 -30.15 -5.15
CA GLU A 235 15.91 -28.94 -4.69
C GLU A 235 15.22 -28.34 -3.46
N TRP A 236 13.89 -28.35 -3.43
CA TRP A 236 13.10 -27.89 -2.30
C TRP A 236 13.40 -28.69 -1.02
N VAL A 237 13.44 -30.02 -1.09
CA VAL A 237 13.77 -30.89 0.06
C VAL A 237 15.15 -30.55 0.62
N ARG A 238 16.14 -30.32 -0.25
CA ARG A 238 17.53 -30.02 0.12
C ARG A 238 17.73 -28.60 0.65
N SER A 239 16.83 -27.68 0.34
CA SER A 239 16.93 -26.27 0.75
C SER A 239 16.67 -26.10 2.24
N THR A 240 17.49 -25.32 2.94
CA THR A 240 17.39 -25.09 4.40
C THR A 240 16.82 -23.72 4.78
N GLY A 241 16.79 -22.77 3.85
CA GLY A 241 16.19 -21.45 4.05
C GLY A 241 14.66 -21.47 4.03
N THR A 242 14.06 -20.28 4.16
CA THR A 242 12.61 -20.11 4.08
C THR A 242 12.09 -20.66 2.75
N LYS A 243 11.22 -21.65 2.84
CA LYS A 243 10.66 -22.37 1.70
C LYS A 243 9.23 -22.78 1.99
N GLY A 244 8.47 -23.04 0.94
CA GLY A 244 7.10 -23.52 1.07
C GLY A 244 6.57 -24.13 -0.21
N VAL A 245 5.28 -24.46 -0.20
CA VAL A 245 4.56 -25.04 -1.32
C VAL A 245 3.12 -24.56 -1.29
N PHE A 246 2.54 -24.37 -2.46
CA PHE A 246 1.11 -24.15 -2.64
C PHE A 246 0.62 -24.93 -3.86
N ALA A 247 -0.67 -25.25 -3.87
CA ALA A 247 -1.37 -25.95 -4.94
C ALA A 247 -2.17 -24.93 -5.77
N VAL A 248 -2.14 -25.08 -7.09
CA VAL A 248 -2.90 -24.27 -8.04
C VAL A 248 -3.82 -25.20 -8.83
N TYR A 249 -5.12 -24.96 -8.75
CA TYR A 249 -6.13 -25.74 -9.46
C TYR A 249 -6.42 -25.16 -10.85
N SER A 250 -7.10 -25.94 -11.69
CA SER A 250 -7.45 -25.56 -13.07
C SER A 250 -8.40 -24.35 -13.16
N ASP A 251 -9.14 -24.07 -12.10
CA ASP A 251 -10.02 -22.91 -11.95
C ASP A 251 -9.29 -21.66 -11.39
N GLU A 252 -7.96 -21.71 -11.29
CA GLU A 252 -7.09 -20.67 -10.71
C GLU A 252 -7.21 -20.50 -9.18
N THR A 253 -7.97 -21.36 -8.50
CA THR A 253 -7.97 -21.41 -7.04
C THR A 253 -6.58 -21.80 -6.53
N VAL A 254 -6.13 -21.15 -5.45
CA VAL A 254 -4.81 -21.40 -4.86
C VAL A 254 -4.97 -21.79 -3.40
N GLU A 255 -4.41 -22.94 -3.04
CA GLU A 255 -4.34 -23.42 -1.67
C GLU A 255 -2.91 -23.36 -1.14
N TYR A 256 -2.72 -22.61 -0.07
CA TYR A 256 -1.41 -22.40 0.54
C TYR A 256 -1.19 -23.38 1.69
N LYS A 257 -0.04 -24.08 1.69
CA LYS A 257 0.38 -24.84 2.86
C LYS A 257 0.79 -23.89 3.98
N ALA A 258 0.18 -24.00 5.15
CA ALA A 258 0.62 -23.25 6.33
C ALA A 258 2.09 -23.60 6.67
N GLN A 259 2.86 -22.62 7.15
CA GLN A 259 4.30 -22.78 7.38
C GLN A 259 4.62 -23.94 8.33
N ASN A 260 3.85 -24.06 9.42
CA ASN A 260 4.02 -25.08 10.47
C ASN A 260 3.30 -26.42 10.17
N ALA A 261 2.54 -26.51 9.07
CA ALA A 261 1.85 -27.74 8.72
C ALA A 261 2.81 -28.77 8.09
N ASP A 262 2.67 -30.03 8.49
CA ASP A 262 3.34 -31.16 7.87
C ASP A 262 2.89 -31.30 6.40
N LEU A 263 3.86 -31.59 5.51
CA LEU A 263 3.62 -31.66 4.08
C LEU A 263 2.67 -32.81 3.72
N ASN A 264 2.89 -34.00 4.25
CA ASN A 264 2.09 -35.17 3.90
C ASN A 264 0.66 -35.03 4.40
N THR A 265 0.49 -34.44 5.58
CA THR A 265 -0.83 -34.17 6.17
C THR A 265 -1.61 -33.18 5.32
N TRP A 266 -0.97 -32.08 4.91
CA TRP A 266 -1.61 -31.09 4.03
C TRP A 266 -1.93 -31.65 2.64
N LEU A 267 -1.02 -32.42 2.03
CA LEU A 267 -1.29 -33.07 0.73
C LEU A 267 -2.50 -34.00 0.76
N ARG A 268 -2.76 -34.65 1.91
CA ARG A 268 -3.94 -35.51 2.11
C ARG A 268 -5.24 -34.74 2.32
N SER A 269 -5.18 -33.46 2.67
CA SER A 269 -6.37 -32.62 2.83
C SER A 269 -6.84 -31.97 1.54
N LEU A 270 -6.00 -31.96 0.49
CA LEU A 270 -6.34 -31.40 -0.81
C LEU A 270 -7.27 -32.32 -1.61
N ASP A 271 -8.04 -31.73 -2.51
CA ASP A 271 -8.77 -32.49 -3.53
C ASP A 271 -7.80 -33.07 -4.54
N GLN A 272 -7.50 -34.36 -4.40
CA GLN A 272 -6.56 -35.07 -5.26
C GLN A 272 -7.17 -35.43 -6.63
N GLU A 273 -8.49 -35.44 -6.78
CA GLU A 273 -9.15 -35.72 -8.05
C GLU A 273 -9.03 -34.54 -9.02
N ALA A 274 -8.81 -33.33 -8.49
CA ALA A 274 -8.66 -32.10 -9.25
C ALA A 274 -7.26 -31.89 -9.87
N ASP A 275 -6.32 -32.82 -9.68
CA ASP A 275 -4.94 -32.81 -10.21
C ASP A 275 -4.24 -31.43 -10.15
N PRO A 276 -4.05 -30.85 -8.94
CA PRO A 276 -3.50 -29.52 -8.81
C PRO A 276 -2.02 -29.45 -9.20
N GLN A 277 -1.62 -28.32 -9.80
CA GLN A 277 -0.22 -28.01 -10.01
C GLN A 277 0.44 -27.55 -8.71
N PHE A 278 1.46 -28.30 -8.25
CA PHE A 278 2.26 -27.91 -7.10
C PHE A 278 3.38 -26.95 -7.46
N ILE A 279 3.44 -25.82 -6.76
CA ILE A 279 4.51 -24.84 -6.88
C ILE A 279 5.37 -24.87 -5.61
N TYR A 280 6.55 -25.49 -5.73
CA TYR A 280 7.57 -25.47 -4.69
C TYR A 280 8.44 -24.23 -4.85
N TRP A 281 8.69 -23.52 -3.76
CA TRP A 281 9.43 -22.28 -3.81
C TRP A 281 10.40 -22.14 -2.64
N ILE A 282 11.44 -21.35 -2.87
CA ILE A 282 12.37 -20.87 -1.85
C ILE A 282 12.41 -19.34 -1.89
N LEU A 283 12.62 -18.72 -0.73
CA LEU A 283 12.90 -17.29 -0.63
C LEU A 283 14.39 -17.06 -0.88
N VAL A 284 14.70 -16.26 -1.91
CA VAL A 284 16.08 -15.98 -2.32
C VAL A 284 16.62 -14.74 -1.62
N SER A 285 15.81 -13.68 -1.54
CA SER A 285 16.21 -12.43 -0.89
C SER A 285 15.00 -11.57 -0.54
N THR A 286 15.20 -10.68 0.43
CA THR A 286 14.25 -9.64 0.81
C THR A 286 14.92 -8.28 0.73
N LYS A 287 14.15 -7.25 0.41
CA LYS A 287 14.58 -5.85 0.46
C LYS A 287 13.48 -5.02 1.08
N LYS A 288 13.83 -4.28 2.13
CA LYS A 288 12.91 -3.40 2.83
C LYS A 288 13.45 -1.98 2.78
N ALA A 289 12.57 -1.03 2.53
CA ALA A 289 12.91 0.38 2.56
C ALA A 289 11.76 1.19 3.16
N PHE A 290 12.10 2.33 3.73
CA PHE A 290 11.15 3.25 4.31
C PHE A 290 11.01 4.47 3.41
N VAL A 291 9.78 4.84 3.07
CA VAL A 291 9.48 5.96 2.17
C VAL A 291 8.58 6.96 2.90
N PRO A 292 9.12 8.14 3.28
CA PRO A 292 8.31 9.20 3.86
C PRO A 292 7.50 9.92 2.78
N LYS A 293 6.37 10.50 3.18
CA LYS A 293 5.59 11.37 2.30
C LYS A 293 6.40 12.62 1.93
N ASP A 294 6.50 12.88 0.64
CA ASP A 294 7.01 14.13 0.10
C ASP A 294 5.84 15.07 -0.16
N THR A 295 5.73 16.11 0.67
CA THR A 295 4.65 17.12 0.58
C THR A 295 4.70 17.96 -0.70
N THR A 296 5.81 17.96 -1.42
CA THR A 296 5.97 18.69 -2.69
C THR A 296 5.63 17.83 -3.90
N TRP A 297 5.50 16.51 -3.71
CA TRP A 297 5.25 15.55 -4.78
C TRP A 297 3.94 15.85 -5.51
N LEU A 298 2.81 15.92 -4.79
CA LEU A 298 1.52 16.15 -5.44
C LEU A 298 1.44 17.52 -6.12
N PRO A 299 1.81 18.65 -5.48
CA PRO A 299 1.83 19.96 -6.16
C PRO A 299 2.65 19.96 -7.46
N THR A 300 3.78 19.26 -7.47
CA THR A 300 4.67 19.17 -8.64
C THR A 300 4.04 18.35 -9.78
N HIS A 301 3.37 17.25 -9.46
CA HIS A 301 2.89 16.29 -10.45
C HIS A 301 1.41 16.46 -10.82
N LEU A 302 0.63 17.16 -10.00
CA LEU A 302 -0.80 17.38 -10.20
C LEU A 302 -1.14 18.00 -11.56
N PRO A 303 -0.42 19.00 -12.10
CA PRO A 303 -0.73 19.54 -13.42
C PRO A 303 -0.70 18.49 -14.53
N ALA A 304 0.30 17.61 -14.52
CA ALA A 304 0.43 16.54 -15.52
C ALA A 304 -0.63 15.44 -15.36
N LEU A 305 -0.96 15.08 -14.10
CA LEU A 305 -2.03 14.15 -13.79
C LEU A 305 -3.39 14.68 -14.25
N GLN A 306 -3.68 15.95 -13.94
CA GLN A 306 -4.91 16.63 -14.33
C GLN A 306 -5.05 16.70 -15.85
N ALA A 307 -4.02 17.20 -16.55
CA ALA A 307 -4.03 17.29 -18.01
C ALA A 307 -4.26 15.93 -18.69
N THR A 308 -3.69 14.86 -18.13
CA THR A 308 -3.90 13.50 -18.64
C THR A 308 -5.32 13.01 -18.39
N TRP A 309 -5.90 13.32 -17.23
CA TRP A 309 -7.27 12.95 -16.96
C TRP A 309 -8.27 13.76 -17.80
N ASP A 310 -8.02 15.05 -18.00
CA ASP A 310 -8.86 15.90 -18.84
C ASP A 310 -8.89 15.39 -20.28
N GLU A 311 -7.75 14.93 -20.82
CA GLU A 311 -7.68 14.29 -22.14
C GLU A 311 -8.51 13.00 -22.21
N VAL A 312 -8.47 12.16 -21.16
CA VAL A 312 -9.35 10.98 -21.05
C VAL A 312 -10.82 11.40 -21.12
N LEU A 313 -11.21 12.46 -20.40
CA LEU A 313 -12.59 12.94 -20.39
C LEU A 313 -13.03 13.49 -21.75
N VAL A 314 -12.16 14.22 -22.44
CA VAL A 314 -12.40 14.71 -23.82
C VAL A 314 -12.66 13.54 -24.77
N HIS A 315 -11.79 12.52 -24.76
CA HIS A 315 -11.95 11.35 -25.62
C HIS A 315 -13.20 10.53 -25.28
N ARG A 316 -13.53 10.38 -23.98
CA ARG A 316 -14.79 9.73 -23.56
C ARG A 316 -16.02 10.46 -24.08
N ALA A 317 -16.05 11.79 -23.97
CA ALA A 317 -17.17 12.60 -24.42
C ALA A 317 -17.32 12.56 -25.95
N ALA A 318 -16.20 12.54 -26.68
CA ALA A 318 -16.19 12.55 -28.14
C ALA A 318 -16.27 11.14 -28.79
N GLY A 319 -16.09 10.07 -28.01
CA GLY A 319 -15.96 8.70 -28.55
C GLY A 319 -14.70 8.51 -29.42
N THR A 320 -13.65 9.29 -29.17
CA THR A 320 -12.40 9.29 -29.96
C THR A 320 -11.25 8.61 -29.21
N LYS A 321 -10.10 8.46 -29.87
CA LYS A 321 -8.86 7.89 -29.28
C LYS A 321 -7.70 8.87 -29.46
N PRO A 322 -6.71 8.89 -28.55
CA PRO A 322 -5.53 9.72 -28.68
C PRO A 322 -4.68 9.29 -29.89
N GLU A 323 -4.19 10.27 -30.63
CA GLU A 323 -3.28 10.05 -31.75
C GLU A 323 -1.95 9.44 -31.27
N PRO A 324 -1.29 8.59 -32.09
CA PRO A 324 0.05 8.12 -31.78
C PRO A 324 1.04 9.30 -31.65
N PRO A 325 1.99 9.24 -30.72
CA PRO A 325 3.03 10.26 -30.63
C PRO A 325 3.85 10.29 -31.93
N VAL A 326 4.26 11.50 -32.34
CA VAL A 326 5.07 11.70 -33.55
C VAL A 326 6.38 10.91 -33.42
N LYS A 327 6.62 9.97 -34.34
CA LYS A 327 7.88 9.23 -34.40
C LYS A 327 8.99 10.17 -34.84
N THR A 328 9.93 10.50 -33.96
CA THR A 328 11.16 11.19 -34.35
C THR A 328 12.06 10.19 -35.06
N THR A 329 11.94 10.08 -36.39
CA THR A 329 12.86 9.29 -37.20
C THR A 329 14.21 10.01 -37.18
N VAL A 330 15.15 9.54 -36.35
CA VAL A 330 16.54 9.99 -36.42
C VAL A 330 17.11 9.43 -37.72
N THR A 331 17.11 10.27 -38.76
CA THR A 331 17.83 9.99 -39.99
C THR A 331 19.31 10.07 -39.66
N LEU A 332 19.95 8.92 -39.49
CA LEU A 332 21.41 8.84 -39.51
C LEU A 332 21.83 9.22 -40.93
N SER A 333 22.37 10.43 -41.07
CA SER A 333 23.13 10.82 -42.26
C SER A 333 24.35 9.90 -42.34
N ILE A 334 24.33 9.01 -43.34
CA ILE A 334 25.41 8.06 -43.67
C ILE A 334 26.63 8.83 -44.18
#